data_AF-A0A3R8N2K2-F1
#
_entry.id   AF-A0A3R8N2K2-F1
#
_cell.length_a   1.000
_cell.length_b   1.000
_cell.length_c   1.000
_cell.angle_alpha   90.00
_cell.angle_beta   90.00
_cell.angle_gamma   90.00
#
_symmetry.space_group_name_H-M   'P 1'
#
loop_
_entity.id
_entity.type
_entity.pdbx_description
1 polymer ?
#
loop_
_entity_poly.entity_id
_entity_poly.type
_entity_poly.pdbx_seq_one_letter_code
_entity_poly.pdbx_strand_id
1 'polypeptide(L)' 'MHKFWNFTEDDSGRTLRIEGQIADETWFGDEVTPQVFKNDLQAGNGDITLWINSPGGDVFAAAQIYNMLMDYKGDVHVV' A
#
# COMPACT_ATOMS: atom_id res chain seq x y z
N MET A 1 9.11 4.94 -11.88
CA MET A 1 8.53 4.21 -10.73
C MET A 1 7.12 3.73 -11.02
N HIS A 2 6.94 2.42 -11.21
CA HIS A 2 5.62 1.79 -11.23
C HIS A 2 5.27 1.30 -9.83
N LYS A 3 4.55 2.13 -9.05
CA LYS A 3 4.02 1.66 -7.75
C LYS A 3 2.86 0.70 -8.02
N PHE A 4 2.85 -0.45 -7.34
CA PHE A 4 1.70 -1.36 -7.30
C PHE A 4 0.63 -0.90 -6.30
N TRP A 5 0.81 0.28 -5.68
CA TRP A 5 -0.18 0.92 -4.82
C TRP A 5 -0.45 2.36 -5.24
N ASN A 6 -1.65 2.83 -4.91
CA ASN A 6 -2.02 4.22 -5.06
C ASN A 6 -2.94 4.65 -3.91
N PHE A 7 -2.67 5.81 -3.33
CA PHE A 7 -3.57 6.45 -2.37
C PHE A 7 -4.34 7.57 -3.07
N THR A 8 -5.65 7.59 -2.87
CA THR A 8 -6.53 8.69 -3.30
C THR A 8 -7.33 9.20 -2.11
N GLU A 9 -7.53 10.50 -2.05
CA GLU A 9 -8.37 11.16 -1.04
C GLU A 9 -9.42 11.99 -1.77
N ASP A 10 -10.68 11.74 -1.44
CA ASP A 10 -11.83 12.51 -1.94
C ASP A 10 -12.86 12.71 -0.81
N ASP A 11 -14.04 13.25 -1.16
CA ASP A 11 -15.11 13.51 -0.19
C ASP A 11 -15.64 12.24 0.51
N SER A 12 -15.37 11.05 -0.05
CA SER A 12 -15.73 9.75 0.53
C SER A 12 -14.65 9.17 1.46
N GLY A 13 -13.49 9.81 1.54
CA GLY A 13 -12.39 9.45 2.42
C GLY A 13 -11.16 8.96 1.68
N ARG A 14 -10.31 8.25 2.42
CA ARG A 14 -9.00 7.79 1.93
C ARG A 14 -9.10 6.36 1.42
N THR A 15 -8.73 6.16 0.15
CA THR A 15 -8.71 4.85 -0.49
C THR A 15 -7.28 4.44 -0.83
N LEU A 16 -6.91 3.22 -0.45
CA LEU A 16 -5.69 2.54 -0.86
C LEU A 16 -6.05 1.48 -1.91
N ARG A 17 -5.52 1.62 -3.11
CA ARG A 17 -5.64 0.61 -4.18
C ARG A 17 -4.32 -0.15 -4.28
N ILE A 18 -4.37 -1.48 -4.25
CA ILE A 18 -3.23 -2.36 -4.54
C ILE A 18 -3.52 -3.08 -5.85
N GLU A 19 -2.80 -2.70 -6.91
CA GLU A 19 -3.01 -3.13 -8.29
C GLU A 19 -1.70 -3.59 -8.92
N GLY A 20 -1.73 -4.76 -9.57
CA GLY A 20 -0.53 -5.34 -10.18
C GLY A 20 0.31 -6.18 -9.20
N GLN A 21 1.47 -6.65 -9.68
CA GLN A 21 2.32 -7.58 -8.94
C GLN A 21 2.95 -6.89 -7.71
N ILE A 22 2.83 -7.51 -6.54
CA ILE A 22 3.56 -7.09 -5.35
C ILE A 22 4.99 -7.57 -5.52
N ALA A 23 5.94 -6.65 -5.60
CA ALA A 23 7.35 -6.97 -5.74
C ALA A 23 8.18 -5.97 -4.94
N ASP A 24 9.28 -6.46 -4.36
CA ASP A 24 10.34 -5.61 -3.84
C ASP A 24 11.20 -5.15 -5.03
N GLU A 25 10.68 -4.21 -5.84
CA GLU A 25 11.38 -3.74 -7.02
C GLU A 25 12.53 -2.81 -6.61
N THR A 26 13.71 -3.42 -6.50
CA THR A 26 15.02 -2.77 -6.39
C THR A 26 15.80 -3.01 -7.68
N TRP A 27 15.30 -2.51 -8.82
CA TRP A 27 16.07 -2.59 -10.07
C TRP A 27 16.31 -1.22 -10.70
N PHE A 28 17.59 -0.88 -10.81
CA PHE A 28 18.18 0.30 -11.46
C PHE A 28 17.68 1.68 -10.99
N GLY A 29 17.49 1.86 -9.68
CA GLY A 29 17.41 3.19 -9.06
C GLY A 29 16.01 3.76 -8.85
N ASP A 30 14.96 3.03 -9.24
CA ASP A 30 13.57 3.32 -8.88
C ASP A 30 13.17 2.41 -7.70
N GLU A 31 13.62 2.75 -6.49
CA GLU A 31 13.34 1.97 -5.27
C GLU A 31 11.85 2.06 -4.90
N VAL A 32 11.05 1.08 -5.31
CA VAL A 32 9.67 0.88 -4.83
C VAL A 32 9.75 -0.09 -3.65
N THR A 33 10.09 0.46 -2.47
CA THR A 33 10.32 -0.36 -1.27
C THR A 33 9.14 -0.32 -0.30
N PRO A 34 9.04 -1.31 0.61
CA PRO A 34 8.13 -1.27 1.75
C PRO A 34 8.23 0.02 2.59
N GLN A 35 9.40 0.65 2.63
CA GLN A 35 9.59 1.93 3.32
C GLN A 35 8.89 3.09 2.61
N VAL A 36 8.89 3.12 1.27
CA VAL A 36 8.12 4.13 0.50
C VAL A 36 6.63 3.94 0.74
N PHE A 37 6.15 2.69 0.73
CA PHE A 37 4.77 2.38 1.09
C PHE A 37 4.43 2.89 2.49
N LYS A 38 5.30 2.65 3.48
CA LYS A 38 5.10 3.13 4.86
C LYS A 38 4.96 4.65 4.93
N ASN A 39 5.83 5.37 4.22
CA ASN A 39 5.80 6.83 4.19
C ASN A 39 4.49 7.33 3.59
N ASP A 40 4.05 6.75 2.46
CA ASP A 40 2.78 7.09 1.84
C ASP A 40 1.60 6.75 2.77
N LEU A 41 1.63 5.59 3.45
CA LEU A 41 0.62 5.18 4.43
C LEU A 41 0.50 6.18 5.58
N GLN A 42 1.63 6.65 6.13
CA GLN A 42 1.68 7.56 7.27
C GLN A 42 1.47 9.04 6.91
N ALA A 43 1.53 9.41 5.63
CA ALA A 43 1.29 10.78 5.19
C ALA A 43 -0.18 11.23 5.36
N GLY A 44 -1.12 10.27 5.35
CA GLY A 44 -2.56 10.52 5.55
C GLY A 44 -3.06 10.06 6.92
N ASN A 45 -4.23 10.57 7.31
CA ASN A 45 -4.90 10.26 8.59
C ASN A 45 -6.33 9.75 8.34
N GLY A 46 -6.93 9.13 9.36
CA GLY A 46 -8.30 8.60 9.29
C GLY A 46 -8.36 7.18 8.74
N ASP A 47 -9.56 6.65 8.57
CA ASP A 47 -9.78 5.27 8.14
C ASP A 47 -9.43 5.08 6.65
N ILE A 48 -9.07 3.85 6.28
CA ILE A 48 -8.67 3.49 4.92
C ILE A 48 -9.67 2.50 4.34
N THR A 49 -10.18 2.82 3.15
CA THR A 49 -10.83 1.83 2.27
C THR A 49 -9.75 1.15 1.43
N LEU A 50 -9.55 -0.15 1.62
CA LEU A 50 -8.54 -0.95 0.94
C LEU A 50 -9.18 -1.76 -0.19
N TRP A 51 -8.79 -1.47 -1.42
CA TRP A 51 -9.21 -2.22 -2.60
C TRP A 51 -8.04 -3.00 -3.19
N ILE A 52 -8.21 -4.32 -3.35
CA ILE A 52 -7.13 -5.22 -3.79
C ILE A 52 -7.51 -5.90 -5.11
N ASN A 53 -6.74 -5.61 -6.14
CA ASN A 53 -6.75 -6.30 -7.42
C ASN A 53 -5.31 -6.64 -7.84
N SER A 54 -4.69 -7.50 -7.04
CA SER A 54 -3.31 -7.93 -7.21
C SER A 54 -3.24 -9.46 -7.37
N PRO A 55 -2.44 -9.97 -8.32
CA PRO A 55 -2.13 -11.40 -8.40
C PRO A 55 -1.17 -11.88 -7.30
N GLY A 56 -0.75 -11.01 -6.37
CA GLY A 56 0.28 -11.29 -5.38
C GLY A 56 1.68 -11.09 -5.94
N GLY A 57 2.66 -11.85 -5.42
CA GLY A 57 4.06 -11.79 -5.84
C GLY A 57 5.01 -12.13 -4.68
N ASP A 58 5.85 -11.18 -4.28
CA ASP A 58 6.78 -11.32 -3.17
C ASP A 58 6.02 -11.41 -1.82
N VAL A 59 6.12 -12.58 -1.18
CA VAL A 59 5.47 -12.87 0.09
C VAL A 59 6.03 -12.05 1.26
N PHE A 60 7.31 -11.68 1.22
CA PHE A 60 7.94 -10.86 2.25
C PHE A 60 7.49 -9.41 2.13
N ALA A 61 7.44 -8.85 0.92
CA ALA A 61 6.90 -7.52 0.69
C ALA A 61 5.42 -7.45 1.12
N ALA A 62 4.62 -8.45 0.74
CA ALA A 62 3.22 -8.55 1.14
C ALA A 62 3.05 -8.66 2.67
N ALA A 63 3.86 -9.47 3.35
CA ALA A 63 3.80 -9.60 4.81
C ALA A 63 4.18 -8.30 5.53
N GLN A 64 5.14 -7.53 5.00
CA GLN A 64 5.48 -6.22 5.55
C GLN A 64 4.34 -5.22 5.39
N ILE A 65 3.70 -5.17 4.23
CA ILE A 65 2.51 -4.34 3.98
C ILE A 65 1.39 -4.71 4.94
N TYR A 66 1.12 -6.00 5.11
CA TYR A 66 0.13 -6.49 6.07
C TYR A 66 0.42 -5.99 7.48
N ASN A 67 1.65 -6.15 7.98
CA ASN A 67 2.01 -5.68 9.32
C ASN A 67 1.85 -4.15 9.45
N MET A 68 2.22 -3.39 8.42
CA MET A 68 2.05 -1.93 8.40
C MET A 68 0.59 -1.49 8.45
N LEU A 69 -0.29 -2.21 7.74
CA LEU A 69 -1.74 -1.96 7.78
C LEU A 69 -2.34 -2.35 9.13
N MET A 70 -1.87 -3.44 9.75
CA MET A 70 -2.30 -3.85 11.08
C MET A 70 -1.86 -2.87 12.18
N ASP A 71 -0.70 -2.25 12.02
CA ASP A 71 -0.17 -1.23 12.94
C ASP A 71 -0.77 0.17 12.70
N TYR A 72 -1.59 0.35 11.66
CA TYR A 72 -2.19 1.63 11.33
C TYR A 72 -3.22 2.04 12.39
N LYS A 73 -3.28 3.34 12.72
CA LYS A 73 -4.13 3.85 13.81
C LYS A 73 -5.62 3.91 13.45
N GLY A 74 -5.94 4.14 12.18
CA GLY A 74 -7.32 4.16 11.68
C GLY A 74 -7.79 2.76 11.31
N ASP A 75 -9.10 2.60 11.15
CA ASP A 75 -9.66 1.34 10.70
C ASP A 75 -9.32 1.11 9.22
N VAL A 76 -8.93 -0.12 8.87
CA VAL A 76 -8.68 -0.53 7.48
C VAL A 76 -9.83 -1.45 7.05
N HIS A 77 -10.69 -0.96 6.17
CA HIS A 77 -11.83 -1.68 5.64
C HIS A 77 -11.56 -2.20 4.23
N VAL A 78 -11.61 -3.52 4.03
CA VAL A 78 -11.40 -4.13 2.71
C VAL A 78 -12.71 -4.17 1.93
N VAL A 79 -12.67 -3.75 0.66
CA VAL A 79 -13.82 -3.70 -0.26
C VAL A 79 -13.57 -4.44 -1.58
#